data_AF-A0AAU9Y2B1-F1
#
_entry.id   AF-A0AAU9Y2B1-F1
#
_cell.length_a   1.000
_cell.length_b   1.000
_cell.length_c   1.000
_cell.angle_alpha   90.00
_cell.angle_beta   90.00
_cell.angle_gamma   90.00
#
_symmetry.space_group_name_H-M   'P 1'
#
loop_
_entity.id
_entity.type
_entity.pdbx_description
1 polymer ?
#
loop_
_entity_poly.entity_id
_entity_poly.type
_entity_poly.pdbx_seq_one_letter_code
_entity_poly.pdbx_strand_id
1 'polypeptide(L)'
;MDCNQTENKESIIANVQKFMQDGCGCRRELKSSQCSDQLTEETVLDNLYNCLELSHVELDLVVLANIQAFTAIEAIGEKRKRSPPYSFLYQLPHNALPLDVAEDIKNFLSNYANENAVLLPGRIPGFKNEDIQLLSSSNTKMNVWKSFKRACEESNKQAVSYTKFTDLWKQFYPNIVMSKPMTDLCFTCQQNTSKLLRAGNLPEEEKSECVQTQQEHLNSVKAERELYRKVCEEA
;
A
#
# COMPACT_ATOMS: atom_id res chain seq x y z
N MET A 1 20.23 35.17 -39.72
CA MET A 1 19.60 35.49 -38.43
C MET A 1 18.12 35.21 -38.61
N ASP A 2 17.61 34.14 -38.01
CA ASP A 2 16.24 33.67 -38.23
C ASP A 2 15.24 34.52 -37.45
N CYS A 3 14.45 35.33 -38.16
CA CYS A 3 13.37 36.18 -37.61
C CYS A 3 12.40 35.40 -36.70
N ASN A 4 12.14 34.12 -37.01
CA ASN A 4 11.17 33.28 -36.29
C ASN A 4 11.57 32.92 -34.85
N GLN A 5 12.86 32.86 -34.52
CA GLN A 5 13.31 32.58 -33.15
C GLN A 5 13.23 33.82 -32.26
N THR A 6 13.40 35.01 -32.83
CA THR A 6 13.35 36.28 -32.09
C THR A 6 11.92 36.63 -31.69
N GLU A 7 10.97 36.47 -32.62
CA GLU A 7 9.53 36.71 -32.35
C GLU A 7 8.97 35.78 -31.26
N ASN A 8 9.45 34.52 -31.21
CA ASN A 8 9.03 33.57 -30.17
C ASN A 8 9.59 33.95 -28.79
N LYS A 9 10.84 34.44 -28.72
CA LYS A 9 11.44 34.91 -27.46
C LYS A 9 10.76 36.18 -26.93
N GLU A 10 10.43 37.13 -27.80
CA GLU A 10 9.69 38.33 -27.42
C GLU A 10 8.28 38.00 -26.91
N SER A 11 7.60 37.04 -27.55
CA SER A 11 6.30 36.51 -27.10
C SER A 11 6.39 35.84 -25.73
N ILE A 12 7.43 35.03 -25.49
CA ILE A 12 7.68 34.39 -24.20
C ILE A 12 7.89 35.42 -23.09
N ILE A 13 8.72 36.44 -23.33
CA ILE A 13 8.98 37.51 -22.36
C ILE A 13 7.69 38.27 -22.04
N ALA A 14 6.90 38.63 -23.05
CA ALA A 14 5.61 39.29 -22.85
C ALA A 14 4.62 38.46 -22.02
N ASN A 15 4.60 37.13 -22.22
CA ASN A 15 3.75 36.22 -21.44
C ASN A 15 4.21 36.13 -19.98
N VAL A 16 5.51 36.09 -19.72
CA VAL A 16 6.04 36.07 -18.34
C VAL A 16 5.74 37.40 -17.64
N GLN A 17 5.95 38.53 -18.31
CA GLN A 17 5.62 39.85 -17.75
C GLN A 17 4.14 39.97 -17.40
N LYS A 18 3.27 39.48 -18.29
CA LYS A 18 1.83 39.43 -18.03
C LYS A 18 1.50 38.53 -16.84
N PHE A 19 2.12 37.35 -16.73
CA PHE A 19 1.92 36.47 -15.57
C PHE A 19 2.38 37.11 -14.26
N MET A 20 3.50 37.84 -14.26
CA MET A 20 3.98 38.56 -13.06
C MET A 20 3.05 39.70 -12.65
N GLN A 21 2.34 40.32 -13.60
CA GLN A 21 1.34 41.37 -13.33
C GLN A 21 -0.01 40.80 -12.87
N ASP A 22 -0.51 39.76 -13.55
CA ASP A 22 -1.82 39.16 -13.28
C ASP A 22 -1.78 38.23 -12.05
N GLY A 23 -0.61 37.63 -11.77
CA GLY A 23 -0.37 36.72 -10.67
C GLY A 23 -0.99 35.32 -10.86
N CYS A 24 -0.71 34.42 -9.90
CA CYS A 24 -1.24 33.04 -9.93
C CYS A 24 -2.75 32.94 -9.64
N GLY A 25 -3.39 34.01 -9.13
CA GLY A 25 -4.78 33.99 -8.65
C GLY A 25 -5.04 33.06 -7.45
N CYS A 26 -4.00 32.51 -6.85
CA CYS A 26 -4.05 31.46 -5.85
C CYS A 26 -4.20 32.02 -4.42
N ARG A 27 -5.10 31.44 -3.61
CA ARG A 27 -5.41 31.88 -2.23
C ARG A 27 -4.87 30.92 -1.16
N ARG A 28 -3.70 30.32 -1.40
CA ARG A 28 -3.19 29.21 -0.57
C ARG A 28 -2.25 29.65 0.56
N GLU A 29 -1.84 30.93 0.62
CA GLU A 29 -0.91 31.42 1.66
C GLU A 29 -1.60 32.17 2.81
N LEU A 30 -1.01 32.03 4.01
CA LEU A 30 -1.49 32.58 5.29
C LEU A 30 -1.49 34.12 5.40
N LYS A 31 -0.92 34.85 4.42
CA LYS A 31 -0.70 36.32 4.49
C LYS A 31 -1.24 37.13 3.32
N SER A 32 -2.19 36.59 2.55
CA SER A 32 -2.78 37.27 1.37
C SER A 32 -1.80 37.66 0.25
N SER A 33 -0.54 37.21 0.31
CA SER A 33 0.41 37.26 -0.80
C SER A 33 0.07 36.21 -1.85
N GLN A 34 0.26 36.56 -3.12
CA GLN A 34 0.18 35.60 -4.23
C GLN A 34 1.50 34.85 -4.35
N CYS A 35 1.48 33.60 -4.82
CA CYS A 35 2.72 32.83 -5.00
C CYS A 35 3.69 33.49 -6.00
N SER A 36 3.18 34.27 -6.94
CA SER A 36 3.98 35.08 -7.87
C SER A 36 4.84 36.14 -7.16
N ASP A 37 4.43 36.62 -5.97
CA ASP A 37 5.14 37.66 -5.23
C ASP A 37 6.48 37.16 -4.65
N GLN A 38 6.66 35.84 -4.58
CA GLN A 38 7.92 35.21 -4.12
C GLN A 38 8.90 34.92 -5.26
N LEU A 39 8.51 35.19 -6.50
CA LEU A 39 9.29 34.91 -7.70
C LEU A 39 9.77 36.22 -8.31
N THR A 40 10.97 36.22 -8.91
CA THR A 40 11.44 37.33 -9.73
C THR A 40 11.26 37.01 -11.21
N GLU A 41 11.02 38.03 -12.03
CA GLU A 41 10.87 37.88 -13.49
C GLU A 41 12.09 37.16 -14.11
N GLU A 42 13.29 37.53 -13.66
CA GLU A 42 14.56 36.90 -14.06
C GLU A 42 14.58 35.39 -13.72
N THR A 43 14.22 35.02 -12.50
CA THR A 43 14.17 33.61 -12.09
C THR A 43 13.12 32.81 -12.87
N VAL A 44 11.98 33.41 -13.19
CA VAL A 44 10.93 32.75 -13.99
C VAL A 44 11.40 32.53 -15.42
N LEU A 45 12.04 33.54 -16.04
CA LEU A 45 12.60 33.43 -17.39
C LEU A 45 13.70 32.39 -17.47
N ASP A 46 14.65 32.40 -16.54
CA ASP A 46 15.76 31.43 -16.52
C ASP A 46 15.23 30.00 -16.38
N ASN A 47 14.29 29.77 -15.47
CA ASN A 47 13.68 28.46 -15.32
C ASN A 47 12.91 28.04 -16.57
N LEU A 48 12.17 28.94 -17.20
CA LEU A 48 11.41 28.65 -18.41
C LEU A 48 12.34 28.26 -19.56
N TYR A 49 13.41 29.03 -19.79
CA TYR A 49 14.38 28.71 -20.85
C TYR A 49 15.11 27.40 -20.56
N ASN A 50 15.52 27.17 -19.31
CA ASN A 50 16.07 25.87 -18.90
C ASN A 50 15.07 24.74 -19.18
N CYS A 51 13.78 24.92 -18.90
CA CYS A 51 12.76 23.90 -19.18
C CYS A 51 12.51 23.68 -20.67
N LEU A 52 12.62 24.72 -21.50
CA LEU A 52 12.47 24.62 -22.96
C LEU A 52 13.65 23.90 -23.63
N GLU A 53 14.82 23.89 -22.99
CA GLU A 53 15.98 23.13 -23.43
C GLU A 53 15.91 21.64 -23.05
N LEU A 54 15.00 21.27 -22.14
CA LEU A 54 14.81 19.90 -21.68
C LEU A 54 13.74 19.17 -22.49
N SER A 55 13.93 17.86 -22.69
CA SER A 55 12.87 16.98 -23.13
C SER A 55 11.80 16.81 -22.05
N HIS A 56 10.59 16.42 -22.45
CA HIS A 56 9.48 16.16 -21.51
C HIS A 56 9.88 15.19 -20.39
N VAL A 57 10.69 14.18 -20.70
CA VAL A 57 11.16 13.18 -19.73
C VAL A 57 12.14 13.79 -18.73
N GLU A 58 13.05 14.66 -19.18
CA GLU A 58 14.00 15.35 -18.29
C GLU A 58 13.27 16.35 -17.38
N LEU A 59 12.27 17.05 -17.90
CA LEU A 59 11.44 17.97 -17.13
C LEU A 59 10.69 17.24 -16.01
N ASP A 60 10.06 16.09 -16.31
CA ASP A 60 9.37 15.27 -15.31
C ASP A 60 10.29 14.84 -14.16
N LEU A 61 11.54 14.49 -14.48
CA LEU A 61 12.54 14.09 -13.47
C LEU A 61 12.97 15.27 -12.59
N VAL A 62 13.16 16.46 -13.16
CA VAL A 62 13.48 17.67 -12.40
C VAL A 62 12.33 18.03 -11.44
N VAL A 63 11.09 17.94 -11.91
CA VAL A 63 9.91 18.20 -11.07
C VAL A 63 9.80 17.17 -9.94
N LEU A 64 9.98 15.87 -10.23
CA LEU A 64 9.97 14.81 -9.22
C LEU A 64 11.07 14.99 -8.17
N ALA A 65 12.29 15.32 -8.58
CA ALA A 65 13.41 15.55 -7.67
C ALA A 65 13.16 16.72 -6.72
N ASN A 66 12.60 17.82 -7.23
CA ASN A 66 12.24 18.97 -6.41
C ASN A 66 11.11 18.63 -5.43
N ILE A 67 10.04 17.95 -5.88
CA ILE A 67 8.95 17.52 -4.99
C ILE A 67 9.49 16.62 -3.87
N GLN A 68 10.37 15.67 -4.18
CA GLN A 68 10.99 14.78 -3.19
C GLN A 68 11.87 15.54 -2.18
N ALA A 69 12.62 16.55 -2.64
CA ALA A 69 13.44 17.38 -1.78
C ALA A 69 12.61 18.19 -0.76
N PHE A 70 11.43 18.70 -1.17
CA PHE A 70 10.57 19.52 -0.30
C PHE A 70 9.58 18.72 0.55
N THR A 71 9.19 17.52 0.13
CA THR A 71 8.26 16.66 0.90
C THR A 71 8.94 15.85 2.01
N ALA A 72 10.27 15.76 2.02
CA ALA A 72 11.04 15.01 3.01
C ALA A 72 11.19 15.70 4.40
N ILE A 73 10.59 16.89 4.61
CA ILE A 73 10.86 17.73 5.79
C ILE A 73 9.89 17.51 6.98
N GLU A 74 8.78 16.79 6.86
CA GLU A 74 7.79 16.69 7.96
C GLU A 74 7.56 15.27 8.53
N ALA A 75 8.63 14.55 8.88
CA ALA A 75 8.53 13.43 9.81
C ALA A 75 9.32 13.74 11.10
N ILE A 76 8.67 14.40 12.05
CA ILE A 76 9.23 14.62 13.39
C ILE A 76 9.33 13.24 14.07
N GLY A 77 10.57 12.77 14.29
CA GLY A 77 10.85 11.63 15.17
C GLY A 77 11.74 10.52 14.61
N GLU A 78 12.03 10.48 13.30
CA GLU A 78 12.94 9.48 12.74
C GLU A 78 14.37 9.99 12.58
N LYS A 79 15.35 9.11 12.84
CA LYS A 79 16.78 9.42 12.70
C LYS A 79 17.07 9.77 11.24
N ARG A 80 17.60 10.98 11.01
CA ARG A 80 18.08 11.48 9.71
C ARG A 80 18.98 10.44 9.04
N LYS A 81 18.49 9.76 8.00
CA LYS A 81 19.36 9.01 7.09
C LYS A 81 19.97 10.00 6.11
N ARG A 82 21.30 10.13 6.11
CA ARG A 82 22.01 10.86 5.06
C ARG A 82 21.65 10.24 3.72
N SER A 83 21.25 11.09 2.76
CA SER A 83 21.09 10.69 1.36
C SER A 83 22.41 10.11 0.83
N PRO A 84 22.39 9.01 0.05
CA PRO A 84 23.58 8.54 -0.63
C PRO A 84 24.09 9.62 -1.60
N PRO A 85 25.41 9.75 -1.80
CA PRO A 85 25.96 10.65 -2.80
C PRO A 85 25.49 10.24 -4.20
N TYR A 86 25.03 11.23 -4.97
CA TYR A 86 24.48 11.10 -6.31
C TYR A 86 25.53 10.53 -7.27
N SER A 87 25.36 9.27 -7.66
CA SER A 87 26.04 8.64 -8.80
C SER A 87 24.96 8.20 -9.77
N PHE A 88 24.60 9.09 -10.70
CA PHE A 88 23.66 8.79 -11.78
C PHE A 88 24.44 8.36 -13.01
N LEU A 89 24.79 7.07 -13.04
CA LEU A 89 24.88 6.36 -14.31
C LEU A 89 23.45 6.06 -14.74
N TYR A 90 23.13 6.36 -16.01
CA TYR A 90 21.87 6.00 -16.64
C TYR A 90 21.64 4.49 -16.58
N GLN A 91 20.98 4.04 -15.52
CA GLN A 91 20.31 2.77 -15.47
C GLN A 91 18.95 3.05 -14.84
N LEU A 92 17.89 2.79 -15.61
CA LEU A 92 16.57 2.52 -15.03
C LEU A 92 16.81 1.56 -13.86
N PRO A 93 16.23 1.81 -12.67
CA PRO A 93 16.46 0.94 -11.54
C PRO A 93 16.22 -0.48 -12.02
N HIS A 94 17.14 -1.40 -11.72
CA HIS A 94 17.09 -2.81 -12.16
C HIS A 94 15.79 -3.54 -11.75
N ASN A 95 14.92 -2.84 -11.00
CA ASN A 95 13.63 -3.24 -10.47
C ASN A 95 12.47 -2.33 -10.93
N ALA A 96 12.62 -1.54 -12.00
CA ALA A 96 11.50 -0.87 -12.66
C ALA A 96 10.56 -1.95 -13.17
N LEU A 97 9.56 -2.28 -12.35
CA LEU A 97 8.60 -3.31 -12.65
C LEU A 97 7.77 -2.79 -13.84
N PRO A 98 7.75 -3.50 -14.98
CA PRO A 98 6.90 -3.08 -16.06
C PRO A 98 5.43 -3.07 -15.57
N LEU A 99 4.67 -2.07 -16.02
CA LEU A 99 3.33 -1.74 -15.53
C LEU A 99 2.37 -2.93 -15.63
N ASP A 100 2.59 -3.79 -16.62
CA ASP A 100 1.87 -5.05 -16.85
C ASP A 100 1.97 -6.02 -15.66
N VAL A 101 3.17 -6.21 -15.10
CA VAL A 101 3.39 -7.13 -13.98
C VAL A 101 2.77 -6.60 -12.69
N ALA A 102 2.74 -5.28 -12.49
CA ALA A 102 2.03 -4.67 -11.36
C ALA A 102 0.53 -4.96 -11.44
N GLU A 103 -0.05 -4.83 -12.64
CA GLU A 103 -1.47 -5.05 -12.88
C GLU A 103 -1.86 -6.53 -12.76
N ASP A 104 -0.99 -7.43 -13.23
CA ASP A 104 -1.17 -8.88 -13.07
C ASP A 104 -1.25 -9.29 -11.59
N ILE A 105 -0.40 -8.71 -10.74
CA ILE A 105 -0.45 -8.96 -9.28
C ILE A 105 -1.75 -8.41 -8.69
N LYS A 106 -2.21 -7.24 -9.14
CA LYS A 106 -3.46 -6.68 -8.63
C LYS A 106 -4.65 -7.54 -8.98
N ASN A 107 -4.74 -7.96 -10.24
CA ASN A 107 -5.82 -8.81 -10.73
C ASN A 107 -5.80 -10.17 -10.02
N PHE A 108 -4.61 -10.77 -9.87
CA PHE A 108 -4.46 -12.03 -9.15
C PHE A 108 -4.91 -11.91 -7.69
N LEU A 109 -4.45 -10.89 -6.95
CA LEU A 109 -4.79 -10.73 -5.53
C LEU A 109 -6.29 -10.46 -5.32
N SER A 110 -6.89 -9.63 -6.18
CA SER A 110 -8.33 -9.36 -6.14
C SER A 110 -9.13 -10.65 -6.36
N ASN A 111 -8.83 -11.40 -7.42
CA ASN A 111 -9.50 -12.67 -7.71
C ASN A 111 -9.29 -13.70 -6.61
N TYR A 112 -8.05 -13.84 -6.14
CA TYR A 112 -7.71 -14.76 -5.06
C TYR A 112 -8.46 -14.42 -3.77
N ALA A 113 -8.57 -13.14 -3.41
CA ALA A 113 -9.35 -12.73 -2.24
C ALA A 113 -10.85 -12.91 -2.45
N ASN A 114 -11.39 -12.65 -3.64
CA ASN A 114 -12.81 -12.89 -3.92
C ASN A 114 -13.18 -14.38 -3.77
N GLU A 115 -12.28 -15.28 -4.13
CA GLU A 115 -12.50 -16.73 -4.00
C GLU A 115 -12.21 -17.28 -2.60
N ASN A 116 -11.19 -16.75 -1.90
CA ASN A 116 -10.64 -17.37 -0.70
C ASN A 116 -10.81 -16.56 0.57
N ALA A 117 -11.19 -15.28 0.48
CA ALA A 117 -11.35 -14.43 1.65
C ALA A 117 -12.77 -14.50 2.19
N VAL A 118 -12.86 -14.53 3.51
CA VAL A 118 -14.12 -14.42 4.24
C VAL A 118 -14.29 -12.96 4.65
N LEU A 119 -15.47 -12.42 4.38
CA LEU A 119 -15.94 -11.16 4.94
C LEU A 119 -16.67 -11.47 6.23
N LEU A 120 -16.24 -10.88 7.34
CA LEU A 120 -16.92 -11.05 8.63
C LEU A 120 -17.91 -9.91 8.83
N PRO A 121 -19.13 -10.18 9.33
CA PRO A 121 -20.06 -9.13 9.71
C PRO A 121 -19.52 -8.37 10.93
N GLY A 122 -19.38 -7.05 10.80
CA GLY A 122 -18.96 -6.16 11.90
C GLY A 122 -17.45 -5.90 11.97
N ARG A 123 -17.02 -5.21 13.04
CA ARG A 123 -15.63 -4.78 13.19
C ARG A 123 -14.75 -5.91 13.74
N ILE A 124 -13.64 -6.19 13.04
CA ILE A 124 -12.62 -7.11 13.51
C ILE A 124 -11.72 -6.41 14.54
N PRO A 125 -11.55 -6.98 15.75
CA PRO A 125 -10.65 -6.43 16.76
C PRO A 125 -9.23 -6.22 16.21
N GLY A 126 -8.65 -5.04 16.49
CA GLY A 126 -7.30 -4.68 16.01
C GLY A 126 -7.27 -4.01 14.64
N PHE A 127 -8.42 -3.92 13.96
CA PHE A 127 -8.54 -3.19 12.70
C PHE A 127 -9.53 -2.04 12.80
N LYS A 128 -9.17 -0.92 12.17
CA LYS A 128 -10.02 0.28 12.10
C LYS A 128 -11.04 0.19 10.97
N ASN A 129 -10.68 -0.48 9.88
CA ASN A 129 -11.51 -0.62 8.69
C ASN A 129 -12.42 -1.84 8.81
N GLU A 130 -13.63 -1.70 8.30
CA GLU A 130 -14.65 -2.76 8.29
C GLU A 130 -14.53 -3.63 7.03
N ASP A 131 -13.98 -3.08 5.94
CA ASP A 131 -13.81 -3.76 4.64
C ASP A 131 -12.55 -4.63 4.55
N ILE A 132 -12.35 -5.51 5.54
CA ILE A 132 -11.19 -6.41 5.58
C ILE A 132 -11.55 -7.77 5.03
N GLN A 133 -10.75 -8.19 4.05
CA GLN A 133 -10.81 -9.50 3.45
C GLN A 133 -9.88 -10.43 4.22
N LEU A 134 -10.45 -11.36 5.01
CA LEU A 134 -9.68 -12.29 5.81
C LEU A 134 -9.44 -13.60 5.04
N LEU A 135 -8.18 -13.87 4.72
CA LEU A 135 -7.76 -15.17 4.23
C LEU A 135 -7.61 -16.15 5.39
N SER A 136 -7.96 -17.43 5.16
CA SER A 136 -7.79 -18.50 6.15
C SER A 136 -6.38 -18.57 6.73
N SER A 137 -6.27 -18.94 8.01
CA SER A 137 -5.00 -19.12 8.73
C SER A 137 -4.16 -20.28 8.18
N SER A 138 -4.79 -21.20 7.45
CA SER A 138 -4.10 -22.26 6.69
C SER A 138 -3.33 -21.73 5.48
N ASN A 139 -3.73 -20.58 4.95
CA ASN A 139 -3.01 -19.92 3.88
C ASN A 139 -1.84 -19.12 4.45
N THR A 140 -0.77 -19.01 3.67
CA THR A 140 0.35 -18.11 3.98
C THR A 140 0.63 -17.26 2.77
N LYS A 141 1.22 -16.06 2.94
CA LYS A 141 1.64 -15.24 1.80
C LYS A 141 2.54 -16.00 0.81
N MET A 142 3.32 -16.95 1.33
CA MET A 142 4.14 -17.83 0.50
C MET A 142 3.30 -18.82 -0.32
N ASN A 143 2.25 -19.40 0.25
CA ASN A 143 1.34 -20.27 -0.50
C ASN A 143 0.64 -19.48 -1.63
N VAL A 144 0.15 -18.28 -1.31
CA VAL A 144 -0.49 -17.41 -2.31
C VAL A 144 0.51 -17.01 -3.41
N TRP A 145 1.75 -16.68 -3.05
CA TRP A 145 2.81 -16.41 -4.03
C TRP A 145 3.15 -17.63 -4.88
N LYS A 146 3.17 -18.85 -4.32
CA LYS A 146 3.37 -20.08 -5.09
C LYS A 146 2.24 -20.29 -6.11
N SER A 147 1.00 -20.04 -5.70
CA SER A 147 -0.16 -20.09 -6.61
C SER A 147 -0.05 -19.04 -7.73
N PHE A 148 0.35 -17.81 -7.39
CA PHE A 148 0.61 -16.76 -8.39
C PHE A 148 1.72 -17.17 -9.36
N LYS A 149 2.85 -17.65 -8.83
CA LYS A 149 3.99 -18.09 -9.63
C LYS A 149 3.58 -19.18 -10.62
N ARG A 150 2.81 -20.16 -10.17
CA ARG A 150 2.28 -21.22 -11.02
C ARG A 150 1.35 -20.68 -12.11
N ALA A 151 0.44 -19.76 -11.78
CA ALA A 151 -0.44 -19.12 -12.76
C ALA A 151 0.33 -18.32 -13.82
N CYS A 152 1.43 -17.66 -13.42
CA CYS A 152 2.33 -16.98 -14.36
C CYS A 152 3.05 -17.97 -15.27
N GLU A 153 3.56 -19.08 -14.75
CA GLU A 153 4.22 -20.14 -15.52
C GLU A 153 3.25 -20.74 -16.55
N GLU A 154 2.00 -21.01 -16.16
CA GLU A 154 0.94 -21.53 -17.06
C GLU A 154 0.54 -20.51 -18.16
N SER A 155 0.64 -19.20 -17.87
CA SER A 155 0.31 -18.13 -18.80
C SER A 155 1.52 -17.60 -19.60
N ASN A 156 2.69 -18.25 -19.51
CA ASN A 156 3.96 -17.78 -20.08
C ASN A 156 4.36 -16.34 -19.69
N LYS A 157 4.01 -15.92 -18.48
CA LYS A 157 4.33 -14.60 -17.92
C LYS A 157 5.49 -14.69 -16.92
N GLN A 158 6.26 -13.61 -16.79
CA GLN A 158 7.35 -13.55 -15.82
C GLN A 158 6.80 -13.36 -14.39
N ALA A 159 7.04 -14.34 -13.52
CA ALA A 159 6.72 -14.21 -12.11
C ALA A 159 7.75 -13.34 -11.36
N VAL A 160 7.26 -12.49 -10.47
CA VAL A 160 8.13 -11.71 -9.56
C VAL A 160 8.66 -12.55 -8.40
N SER A 161 9.75 -12.09 -7.78
CA SER A 161 10.26 -12.69 -6.54
C SER A 161 9.28 -12.55 -5.38
N TYR A 162 9.37 -13.46 -4.40
CA TYR A 162 8.49 -13.46 -3.23
C TYR A 162 8.51 -12.13 -2.47
N THR A 163 9.70 -11.57 -2.22
CA THR A 163 9.84 -10.28 -1.52
C THR A 163 9.09 -9.19 -2.25
N LYS A 164 9.29 -9.08 -3.57
CA LYS A 164 8.63 -8.07 -4.40
C LYS A 164 7.12 -8.25 -4.40
N PHE A 165 6.63 -9.48 -4.51
CA PHE A 165 5.21 -9.78 -4.40
C PHE A 165 4.62 -9.32 -3.07
N THR A 166 5.31 -9.60 -1.95
CA THR A 166 4.81 -9.20 -0.63
C THR A 166 4.82 -7.69 -0.40
N ASP A 167 5.75 -6.96 -1.02
CA ASP A 167 5.81 -5.51 -0.95
C ASP A 167 4.67 -4.88 -1.75
N LEU A 168 4.43 -5.37 -2.97
CA LEU A 168 3.32 -4.92 -3.82
C LEU A 168 1.96 -5.26 -3.22
N TRP A 169 1.81 -6.43 -2.59
CA TRP A 169 0.62 -6.75 -1.82
C TRP A 169 0.37 -5.70 -0.74
N LYS A 170 1.36 -5.40 0.11
CA LYS A 170 1.18 -4.40 1.18
C LYS A 170 0.82 -3.02 0.64
N GLN A 171 1.35 -2.66 -0.53
CA GLN A 171 1.11 -1.37 -1.17
C GLN A 171 -0.31 -1.26 -1.75
N PHE A 172 -0.77 -2.29 -2.47
CA PHE A 172 -2.05 -2.23 -3.20
C PHE A 172 -3.24 -2.79 -2.42
N TYR A 173 -3.01 -3.81 -1.58
CA TYR A 173 -4.06 -4.51 -0.83
C TYR A 173 -3.72 -4.64 0.66
N PRO A 174 -3.59 -3.51 1.39
CA PRO A 174 -3.40 -3.54 2.84
C PRO A 174 -4.61 -4.15 3.58
N ASN A 175 -5.78 -4.19 2.95
CA ASN A 175 -7.04 -4.73 3.48
C ASN A 175 -7.16 -6.26 3.34
N ILE A 176 -6.36 -6.92 2.50
CA ILE A 176 -6.31 -8.39 2.42
C ILE A 176 -5.33 -8.89 3.48
N VAL A 177 -5.88 -9.52 4.52
CA VAL A 177 -5.12 -9.92 5.71
C VAL A 177 -5.26 -11.42 5.98
N MET A 178 -4.16 -12.02 6.43
CA MET A 178 -4.21 -13.39 6.94
C MET A 178 -4.86 -13.42 8.32
N SER A 179 -5.92 -14.22 8.48
CA SER A 179 -6.51 -14.48 9.78
C SER A 179 -5.48 -15.13 10.71
N LYS A 180 -5.49 -14.71 11.98
CA LYS A 180 -4.62 -15.31 13.00
C LYS A 180 -5.40 -16.44 13.67
N PRO A 181 -4.75 -17.49 14.19
CA PRO A 181 -5.44 -18.61 14.87
C PRO A 181 -6.32 -18.24 16.09
N MET A 182 -6.36 -16.96 16.50
CA MET A 182 -7.22 -16.45 17.58
C MET A 182 -8.34 -15.51 17.09
N THR A 183 -8.44 -15.22 15.79
CA THR A 183 -9.45 -14.26 15.28
C THR A 183 -10.82 -14.89 15.03
N ASP A 184 -10.94 -16.21 15.14
CA ASP A 184 -12.14 -17.00 14.80
C ASP A 184 -12.73 -17.79 15.98
N LEU A 185 -12.30 -17.51 17.21
CA LEU A 185 -12.87 -18.17 18.40
C LEU A 185 -14.24 -17.57 18.75
N CYS A 186 -15.23 -18.43 18.96
CA CYS A 186 -16.51 -18.01 19.53
C CYS A 186 -16.33 -17.50 20.97
N PHE A 187 -17.33 -16.79 21.48
CA PHE A 187 -17.29 -16.21 22.82
C PHE A 187 -16.97 -17.25 23.92
N THR A 188 -17.53 -18.46 23.83
CA THR A 188 -17.26 -19.55 24.78
C THR A 188 -15.81 -20.03 24.72
N CYS A 189 -15.28 -20.30 23.51
CA CYS A 189 -13.87 -20.64 23.30
C CYS A 189 -12.93 -19.55 23.83
N GLN A 190 -13.26 -18.28 23.61
CA GLN A 190 -12.48 -17.14 24.09
C GLN A 190 -12.44 -17.11 25.62
N GLN A 191 -13.59 -17.26 26.29
CA GLN A 191 -13.67 -17.28 27.75
C GLN A 191 -12.87 -18.44 28.35
N ASN A 192 -13.08 -19.64 27.85
CA ASN A 192 -12.42 -20.84 28.35
C ASN A 192 -10.91 -20.77 28.13
N THR A 193 -10.45 -20.30 26.97
CA THR A 193 -9.02 -20.06 26.71
C THR A 193 -8.45 -19.03 27.69
N SER A 194 -9.17 -17.95 27.96
CA SER A 194 -8.73 -16.95 28.95
C SER A 194 -8.68 -17.53 30.37
N LYS A 195 -9.62 -18.41 30.75
CA LYS A 195 -9.59 -19.10 32.05
C LYS A 195 -8.37 -20.01 32.15
N LEU A 196 -8.11 -20.83 31.12
CA LEU A 196 -6.95 -21.71 31.06
C LEU A 196 -5.62 -20.95 31.16
N LEU A 197 -5.48 -19.82 30.45
CA LEU A 197 -4.28 -18.99 30.51
C LEU A 197 -4.05 -18.37 31.90
N ARG A 198 -5.13 -18.10 32.65
CA ARG A 198 -5.07 -17.51 34.00
C ARG A 198 -5.06 -18.55 35.11
N ALA A 199 -5.24 -19.84 34.79
CA ALA A 199 -5.38 -20.91 35.77
C ALA A 199 -4.07 -21.29 36.47
N GLY A 200 -2.93 -20.67 36.14
CA GLY A 200 -1.61 -21.07 36.67
C GLY A 200 -1.53 -21.23 38.20
N ASN A 201 -2.24 -20.39 38.94
CA ASN A 201 -2.25 -20.37 40.41
C ASN A 201 -3.48 -21.07 41.05
N LEU A 202 -4.36 -21.67 40.25
CA LEU A 202 -5.54 -22.36 40.77
C LEU A 202 -5.19 -23.78 41.27
N PRO A 203 -5.99 -24.33 42.20
CA PRO A 203 -5.93 -25.74 42.58
C PRO A 203 -6.05 -26.67 41.37
N GLU A 204 -5.47 -27.87 41.48
CA GLU A 204 -5.43 -28.83 40.37
C GLU A 204 -6.84 -29.30 39.93
N GLU A 205 -7.78 -29.36 40.87
CA GLU A 205 -9.16 -29.72 40.61
C GLU A 205 -9.86 -28.66 39.72
N GLU A 206 -9.69 -27.37 40.03
CA GLU A 206 -10.24 -26.26 39.21
C GLU A 206 -9.56 -26.17 37.83
N LYS A 207 -8.26 -26.50 37.75
CA LYS A 207 -7.54 -26.61 36.47
C LYS A 207 -8.13 -27.72 35.61
N SER A 208 -8.38 -28.89 36.21
CA SER A 208 -8.99 -30.05 35.53
C SER A 208 -10.38 -29.69 35.00
N GLU A 209 -11.21 -29.05 35.82
CA GLU A 209 -12.55 -28.61 35.42
C GLU A 209 -12.51 -27.60 34.25
N CYS A 210 -11.57 -26.66 34.28
CA CYS A 210 -11.38 -25.71 33.18
C CYS A 210 -11.02 -26.41 31.85
N VAL A 211 -10.12 -27.41 31.91
CA VAL A 211 -9.73 -28.20 30.73
C VAL A 211 -10.91 -29.03 30.24
N GLN A 212 -11.65 -29.67 31.14
CA GLN A 212 -12.81 -30.48 30.82
C GLN A 212 -13.91 -29.65 30.14
N THR A 213 -14.22 -28.48 30.69
CA THR A 213 -15.21 -27.54 30.12
C THR A 213 -14.83 -27.12 28.69
N GLN A 214 -13.54 -26.82 28.46
CA GLN A 214 -13.06 -26.49 27.12
C GLN A 214 -13.18 -27.69 26.17
N GLN A 215 -12.85 -28.90 26.64
CA GLN A 215 -12.91 -30.11 25.83
C GLN A 215 -14.34 -30.46 25.43
N GLU A 216 -15.31 -30.34 26.34
CA GLU A 216 -16.73 -30.57 26.09
C GLU A 216 -17.27 -29.60 25.02
N HIS A 217 -16.94 -28.31 25.15
CA HIS A 217 -17.32 -27.32 24.13
C HIS A 217 -16.70 -27.64 22.77
N LEU A 218 -15.41 -28.01 22.71
CA LEU A 218 -14.76 -28.40 21.46
C LEU A 218 -15.42 -29.62 20.82
N ASN A 219 -15.89 -30.59 21.61
CA ASN A 219 -16.59 -31.76 21.09
C ASN A 219 -17.93 -31.37 20.47
N SER A 220 -18.69 -30.49 21.12
CA SER A 220 -19.95 -29.95 20.58
C SER A 220 -19.72 -29.20 19.25
N VAL A 221 -18.76 -28.29 19.20
CA VAL A 221 -18.44 -27.54 17.96
C VAL A 221 -17.97 -28.47 16.84
N LYS A 222 -17.22 -29.53 17.16
CA LYS A 222 -16.83 -30.55 16.17
C LYS A 222 -18.04 -31.28 15.59
N ALA A 223 -19.00 -31.66 16.44
CA ALA A 223 -20.23 -32.32 16.00
C ALA A 223 -21.08 -31.41 15.10
N GLU A 224 -21.23 -30.13 15.46
CA GLU A 224 -21.93 -29.14 14.63
C GLU A 224 -21.25 -28.95 13.27
N ARG A 225 -19.92 -28.81 13.24
CA ARG A 225 -19.16 -28.68 11.99
C ARG A 225 -19.28 -29.92 11.11
N GLU A 226 -19.32 -31.11 11.71
CA GLU A 226 -19.51 -32.37 10.98
C GLU A 226 -20.91 -32.44 10.38
N LEU A 227 -21.94 -32.05 11.13
CA LEU A 227 -23.31 -31.96 10.61
C LEU A 227 -23.38 -30.98 9.43
N TYR A 228 -22.78 -29.80 9.56
CA TYR A 228 -22.75 -28.79 8.50
C TYR A 228 -22.05 -29.31 7.24
N ARG A 229 -20.90 -30.00 7.38
CA ARG A 229 -20.20 -30.61 6.24
C ARG A 229 -21.09 -31.59 5.49
N LYS A 230 -21.76 -32.49 6.20
CA LYS A 230 -22.68 -33.47 5.59
C LYS A 230 -23.79 -32.80 4.79
N VAL A 231 -24.42 -31.77 5.37
CA VAL A 231 -25.47 -31.00 4.67
C VAL A 231 -24.93 -30.32 3.41
N CYS A 232 -23.70 -29.79 3.45
CA CYS A 232 -23.09 -29.17 2.27
C CYS A 232 -22.69 -30.17 1.18
N GLU A 233 -22.35 -31.41 1.55
CA GLU A 233 -22.03 -32.49 0.60
C GLU A 233 -23.29 -33.04 -0.08
N GLU A 234 -24.45 -32.93 0.57
CA GLU A 234 -25.75 -33.36 0.06
C GLU A 234 -26.47 -32.31 -0.82
N ALA A 235 -25.94 -31.07 -0.88
CA ALA A 235 -26.51 -29.93 -1.61
C ALA A 235 -25.86 -29.72 -3.00
#